data_AF-Q8G8I5-F1
#
_entry.id   AF-Q8G8I5-F1
#
_cell.length_a   1.000
_cell.length_b   1.000
_cell.length_c   1.000
_cell.angle_alpha   90.00
_cell.angle_beta   90.00
_cell.angle_gamma   90.00
#
_symmetry.space_group_name_H-M   'P 1'
#
loop_
_entity.id
_entity.type
_entity.pdbx_description
1 polymer ?
#
loop_
_entity_poly.entity_id
_entity_poly.type
_entity_poly.pdbx_seq_one_letter_code
_entity_poly.pdbx_strand_id
1 'polypeptide(L)'
;HTEYNNNALTLPDYFTGRFEDKSRILRIISALVILLFFTIYCASGIVAGARLFESTFGMSYETALWAGAAATILYTFIGGFLAVSWTDTVQASLMIFALILTPVIVIISVGGFGDSLEVIKQKSIENVDMLKGLNFVAIISLMGWGLGYFGQPHILARFMA
;
A
#
# COMPACT_ATOMS: atom_id res chain seq x y z
N HIS A 1 -28.71 -2.26 -7.60
CA HIS A 1 -28.60 -0.91 -8.22
C HIS A 1 -27.33 -0.77 -9.07
N THR A 2 -27.05 -1.75 -9.93
CA THR A 2 -25.94 -1.75 -10.93
C THR A 2 -26.48 -1.68 -12.37
N GLU A 3 -27.76 -1.96 -12.58
CA GLU A 3 -28.42 -1.90 -13.90
C GLU A 3 -28.63 -0.46 -14.44
N TYR A 4 -28.63 0.55 -13.58
CA TYR A 4 -28.85 1.95 -14.00
C TYR A 4 -27.57 2.71 -14.41
N ASN A 5 -26.37 2.12 -14.28
CA ASN A 5 -25.08 2.77 -14.59
C ASN A 5 -24.21 1.93 -15.54
N ASN A 6 -24.82 1.36 -16.59
CA ASN A 6 -24.14 0.92 -17.81
C ASN A 6 -22.93 -0.03 -17.64
N ASN A 7 -22.97 -0.94 -16.67
CA ASN A 7 -21.94 -1.97 -16.47
C ASN A 7 -20.50 -1.41 -16.42
N ALA A 8 -20.29 -0.28 -15.74
CA ALA A 8 -18.97 0.32 -15.60
C ALA A 8 -18.00 -0.61 -14.85
N LEU A 9 -17.04 -1.18 -15.58
CA LEU A 9 -16.00 -2.06 -15.05
C LEU A 9 -14.81 -1.30 -14.44
N THR A 10 -14.74 0.03 -14.64
CA THR A 10 -13.65 0.88 -14.17
C THR A 10 -14.15 2.23 -13.61
N LEU A 11 -13.40 2.83 -12.68
CA LEU A 11 -13.73 4.14 -12.10
C LEU A 11 -13.91 5.27 -13.14
N PRO A 12 -13.08 5.37 -14.21
CA PRO A 12 -13.32 6.33 -15.27
C PRO A 12 -14.63 6.09 -16.05
N ASP A 13 -15.05 4.83 -16.23
CA ASP A 13 -16.34 4.51 -16.84
C ASP A 13 -17.51 4.91 -15.95
N TYR A 14 -17.37 4.73 -14.62
CA TYR A 14 -18.37 5.19 -13.65
C TYR A 14 -18.54 6.71 -13.68
N PHE A 15 -17.44 7.47 -13.68
CA PHE A 15 -17.53 8.94 -13.76
C PHE A 15 -18.12 9.41 -15.11
N THR A 16 -17.83 8.71 -16.21
CA THR A 16 -18.42 9.03 -17.52
C THR A 16 -19.92 8.78 -17.55
N GLY A 17 -20.39 7.68 -16.94
CA GLY A 17 -21.82 7.37 -16.84
C GLY A 17 -22.58 8.26 -15.85
N ARG A 18 -21.97 8.61 -14.72
CA ARG A 18 -22.59 9.43 -13.65
C ARG A 18 -22.78 10.89 -14.02
N PHE A 19 -21.88 11.46 -14.84
CA PHE A 19 -21.90 12.86 -15.27
C PHE A 19 -22.42 13.07 -16.70
N GLU A 20 -22.92 12.03 -17.37
CA GLU A 20 -23.43 12.06 -18.74
C GLU A 20 -22.47 12.75 -19.75
N ASP A 21 -21.16 12.57 -19.54
CA ASP A 21 -20.15 13.27 -20.34
C ASP A 21 -20.03 12.65 -21.75
N LYS A 22 -20.66 13.29 -22.73
CA LYS A 22 -20.60 12.90 -24.15
C LYS A 22 -19.21 13.09 -24.78
N SER A 23 -18.31 13.85 -24.14
CA SER A 23 -17.00 14.21 -24.71
C SER A 23 -15.87 13.24 -24.33
N ARG A 24 -16.08 12.35 -23.34
CA ARG A 24 -15.07 11.40 -22.81
C ARG A 24 -13.77 12.07 -22.29
N ILE A 25 -13.72 13.39 -22.17
CA ILE A 25 -12.53 14.15 -21.73
C ILE A 25 -12.27 13.90 -20.24
N LEU A 26 -13.32 13.87 -19.41
CA LEU A 26 -13.19 13.55 -17.98
C LEU A 26 -12.59 12.16 -17.76
N ARG A 27 -12.93 11.19 -18.62
CA ARG A 27 -12.35 9.85 -18.61
C ARG A 27 -10.85 9.87 -18.90
N ILE A 28 -10.44 10.59 -19.95
CA ILE A 28 -9.04 10.63 -20.40
C ILE A 28 -8.17 11.33 -19.36
N ILE A 29 -8.60 12.50 -18.85
CA ILE A 29 -7.87 13.24 -17.83
C ILE A 29 -7.74 12.42 -16.55
N SER A 30 -8.84 11.82 -16.08
CA SER A 30 -8.81 10.98 -14.87
C SER A 30 -7.91 9.74 -15.06
N ALA A 31 -7.99 9.08 -16.22
CA ALA A 31 -7.13 7.94 -16.52
C ALA A 31 -5.64 8.34 -16.58
N LEU A 32 -5.30 9.48 -17.18
CA LEU A 32 -3.92 9.99 -17.23
C LEU A 32 -3.39 10.34 -15.84
N VAL A 33 -4.20 11.01 -15.01
CA VAL A 33 -3.84 11.34 -13.63
C VAL A 33 -3.61 10.06 -12.84
N ILE A 34 -4.55 9.11 -12.88
CA ILE A 34 -4.41 7.82 -12.20
C ILE A 34 -3.15 7.10 -12.68
N LEU A 35 -2.92 7.02 -13.99
CA LEU A 35 -1.77 6.33 -14.56
C LEU A 35 -0.46 6.95 -14.07
N LEU A 36 -0.33 8.28 -14.11
CA LEU A 36 0.88 8.98 -13.64
C LEU A 36 1.17 8.69 -12.16
N PHE A 37 0.19 8.90 -11.28
CA PHE A 37 0.37 8.72 -9.84
C PHE A 37 0.57 7.25 -9.48
N PHE A 38 -0.13 6.34 -10.15
CA PHE A 38 0.00 4.90 -9.90
C PHE A 38 1.34 4.36 -10.39
N THR A 39 1.87 4.86 -11.50
CA THR A 39 3.23 4.52 -11.95
C THR A 39 4.28 4.93 -10.91
N ILE A 40 4.22 6.16 -10.40
CA ILE A 40 5.15 6.61 -9.35
C ILE A 40 5.00 5.76 -8.08
N TYR A 41 3.76 5.46 -7.67
CA TYR A 41 3.48 4.61 -6.53
C TYR A 41 4.08 3.21 -6.69
N CYS A 42 3.82 2.52 -7.81
CA CYS A 42 4.38 1.19 -8.08
C CYS A 42 5.91 1.22 -8.14
N ALA A 43 6.50 2.24 -8.79
CA ALA A 43 7.95 2.41 -8.84
C ALA A 43 8.55 2.56 -7.44
N SER A 44 7.92 3.36 -6.57
CA SER A 44 8.37 3.53 -5.18
C SER A 44 8.37 2.23 -4.39
N GLY A 45 7.38 1.35 -4.62
CA GLY A 45 7.30 0.04 -3.98
C GLY A 45 8.43 -0.89 -4.39
N ILE A 46 8.74 -0.97 -5.69
CA ILE A 46 9.84 -1.80 -6.21
C ILE A 46 11.19 -1.27 -5.70
N VAL A 47 11.38 0.06 -5.66
CA VAL A 47 12.61 0.69 -5.13
C VAL A 47 12.77 0.40 -3.64
N ALA A 48 11.70 0.51 -2.85
CA ALA A 48 11.72 0.17 -1.43
C ALA A 48 12.05 -1.32 -1.21
N GLY A 49 11.48 -2.21 -2.02
CA GLY A 49 11.81 -3.64 -2.02
C GLY A 49 13.28 -3.88 -2.32
N ALA A 50 13.83 -3.28 -3.38
CA ALA A 50 15.25 -3.42 -3.74
C ALA A 50 16.18 -2.96 -2.62
N ARG A 51 15.86 -1.85 -1.94
CA ARG A 51 16.61 -1.36 -0.77
C ARG A 51 16.54 -2.33 0.42
N LEU A 52 15.38 -2.95 0.67
CA LEU A 52 15.25 -3.97 1.71
C LEU A 52 16.12 -5.19 1.42
N PHE A 53 16.17 -5.65 0.16
CA PHE A 53 17.02 -6.77 -0.23
C PHE A 53 18.52 -6.41 -0.13
N GLU A 54 18.89 -5.20 -0.51
CA GLU A 54 20.24 -4.65 -0.34
C GLU A 54 20.64 -4.63 1.14
N SER A 55 19.80 -4.09 2.03
CA SER A 55 20.12 -3.97 3.45
C SER A 55 20.12 -5.31 4.19
N THR A 56 19.28 -6.25 3.78
CA THR A 56 19.06 -7.51 4.52
C THR A 56 19.98 -8.63 4.03
N PHE A 57 20.16 -8.75 2.71
CA PHE A 57 20.94 -9.85 2.10
C PHE A 57 22.29 -9.39 1.56
N GLY A 58 22.61 -8.09 1.62
CA GLY A 58 23.85 -7.54 1.06
C GLY A 58 23.93 -7.61 -0.47
N MET A 59 22.78 -7.79 -1.14
CA MET A 59 22.70 -7.83 -2.60
C MET A 59 22.92 -6.44 -3.19
N SER A 60 23.54 -6.33 -4.37
CA SER A 60 23.62 -5.04 -5.06
C SER A 60 22.21 -4.50 -5.37
N TYR A 61 22.01 -3.20 -5.19
CA TYR A 61 20.73 -2.55 -5.47
C TYR A 61 20.20 -2.84 -6.88
N GLU A 62 21.08 -2.81 -7.89
CA GLU A 62 20.69 -3.09 -9.28
C GLU A 62 20.20 -4.53 -9.46
N THR A 63 20.90 -5.51 -8.87
CA THR A 63 20.47 -6.91 -8.92
C THR A 63 19.14 -7.11 -8.22
N ALA A 64 18.97 -6.51 -7.04
CA ALA A 64 17.72 -6.60 -6.26
C ALA A 64 16.54 -5.97 -7.00
N LEU A 65 16.76 -4.83 -7.67
CA LEU A 65 15.76 -4.14 -8.46
C LEU A 65 15.29 -4.98 -9.65
N TRP A 66 16.24 -5.48 -10.46
CA TRP A 66 15.92 -6.30 -11.63
C TRP A 66 15.29 -7.65 -11.26
N ALA A 67 15.80 -8.30 -10.22
CA ALA A 67 15.26 -9.58 -9.75
C ALA A 67 13.83 -9.40 -9.20
N GLY A 68 13.58 -8.36 -8.40
CA GLY A 68 12.26 -8.05 -7.87
C GLY A 68 11.26 -7.73 -8.99
N ALA A 69 11.64 -6.87 -9.94
CA ALA A 69 10.80 -6.53 -11.09
C ALA A 69 10.49 -7.77 -11.96
N ALA A 70 11.49 -8.60 -12.26
CA ALA A 70 11.32 -9.82 -13.04
C ALA A 70 10.38 -10.82 -12.35
N ALA A 71 10.55 -11.03 -11.04
CA ALA A 71 9.67 -11.90 -10.27
C ALA A 71 8.22 -11.40 -10.32
N THR A 72 8.00 -10.11 -10.07
CA THR A 72 6.66 -9.48 -10.12
C THR A 72 6.01 -9.62 -11.49
N ILE A 73 6.74 -9.37 -12.56
CA ILE A 73 6.25 -9.53 -13.93
C ILE A 73 5.88 -11.00 -14.17
N LEU A 74 6.79 -11.94 -13.92
CA LEU A 74 6.58 -13.36 -14.22
C LEU A 74 5.33 -13.92 -13.54
N TYR A 75 5.15 -13.72 -12.23
CA TYR A 75 3.98 -14.28 -11.55
C TYR A 75 2.68 -13.55 -11.94
N THR A 76 2.74 -12.26 -12.31
CA THR A 76 1.56 -11.50 -12.77
C THR A 76 1.10 -11.99 -14.15
N PHE A 77 2.03 -12.30 -15.05
CA PHE A 77 1.70 -12.79 -16.40
C PHE A 77 1.22 -14.24 -16.41
N ILE A 78 1.81 -15.12 -15.61
CA ILE A 78 1.50 -16.57 -15.62
C ILE A 78 0.17 -16.87 -14.89
N GLY A 79 -0.16 -16.05 -13.89
CA GLY A 79 -1.09 -16.44 -12.84
C GLY A 79 -2.59 -16.19 -13.07
N GLY A 80 -2.96 -15.23 -13.92
CA GLY A 80 -4.35 -14.77 -14.02
C GLY A 80 -4.93 -14.27 -12.68
N PHE A 81 -6.24 -14.04 -12.60
CA PHE A 81 -6.90 -13.51 -11.40
C PHE A 81 -6.76 -14.42 -10.16
N LEU A 82 -6.76 -15.75 -10.37
CA LEU A 82 -6.72 -16.71 -9.28
C LEU A 82 -5.35 -16.74 -8.59
N ALA A 83 -4.25 -16.78 -9.34
CA ALA A 83 -2.93 -16.78 -8.72
C ALA A 83 -2.62 -15.46 -8.00
N VAL A 84 -3.05 -14.33 -8.57
CA VAL A 84 -2.93 -13.01 -7.92
C VAL A 84 -3.64 -13.01 -6.57
N SER A 85 -4.85 -13.57 -6.50
CA SER A 85 -5.63 -13.65 -5.26
C SER A 85 -4.98 -14.57 -4.21
N TRP A 86 -4.39 -15.69 -4.64
CA TRP A 86 -3.64 -16.57 -3.75
C TRP A 86 -2.37 -15.90 -3.21
N THR A 87 -1.60 -15.22 -4.06
CA THR A 87 -0.40 -14.48 -3.62
C THR A 87 -0.74 -13.34 -2.68
N ASP A 88 -1.84 -12.63 -2.90
CA ASP A 88 -2.34 -11.56 -2.02
C ASP A 88 -2.68 -12.12 -0.62
N THR A 89 -3.36 -13.27 -0.57
CA THR A 89 -3.73 -13.93 0.70
C THR A 89 -2.50 -14.36 1.49
N VAL A 90 -1.52 -14.98 0.82
CA VAL A 90 -0.27 -15.40 1.46
C VAL A 90 0.52 -14.18 1.95
N GLN A 91 0.64 -13.14 1.14
CA GLN A 91 1.36 -11.92 1.53
C GLN A 91 0.67 -11.22 2.71
N ALA A 92 -0.65 -11.09 2.69
CA ALA A 92 -1.42 -10.48 3.78
C ALA A 92 -1.26 -11.26 5.09
N SER A 93 -1.34 -12.58 5.04
CA SER A 93 -1.11 -13.41 6.23
C SER A 93 0.31 -13.26 6.79
N LEU A 94 1.34 -13.29 5.93
CA LEU A 94 2.72 -13.05 6.33
C LEU A 94 2.93 -11.67 6.97
N MET A 95 2.31 -10.63 6.42
CA MET A 95 2.38 -9.27 6.98
C MET A 95 1.74 -9.18 8.37
N ILE A 96 0.60 -9.85 8.58
CA ILE A 96 -0.07 -9.91 9.89
C ILE A 96 0.85 -10.57 10.93
N PHE A 97 1.46 -11.71 10.59
CA PHE A 97 2.41 -12.37 11.48
C PHE A 97 3.63 -11.49 11.76
N ALA A 98 4.20 -10.85 10.75
CA ALA A 98 5.34 -9.96 10.92
C ALA A 98 4.99 -8.78 11.85
N LEU A 99 3.81 -8.18 11.71
CA LEU A 99 3.36 -7.05 12.53
C LEU A 99 3.18 -7.42 14.01
N ILE A 100 2.80 -8.67 14.31
CA ILE A 100 2.65 -9.17 15.68
C ILE A 100 3.98 -9.68 16.26
N LEU A 101 4.72 -10.47 15.50
CA LEU A 101 5.96 -11.11 15.96
C LEU A 101 7.08 -10.11 16.17
N THR A 102 7.23 -9.13 15.26
CA THR A 102 8.30 -8.13 15.34
C THR A 102 8.35 -7.42 16.69
N PRO A 103 7.28 -6.77 17.19
CA PRO A 103 7.32 -6.09 18.49
C PRO A 103 7.54 -7.07 19.65
N VAL A 104 6.97 -8.28 19.60
CA VAL A 104 7.17 -9.30 20.64
C VAL A 104 8.65 -9.70 20.75
N ILE A 105 9.30 -10.00 19.63
CA ILE A 105 10.71 -10.39 19.60
C ILE A 105 11.59 -9.23 20.07
N VAL A 106 11.31 -8.00 19.61
CA VAL A 106 12.07 -6.82 20.03
C VAL A 106 11.97 -6.62 21.54
N ILE A 107 10.76 -6.70 22.12
CA ILE A 107 10.55 -6.54 23.56
C ILE A 107 11.33 -7.58 24.36
N ILE A 108 11.30 -8.85 23.93
CA ILE A 108 12.05 -9.92 24.60
C ILE A 108 13.56 -9.69 24.46
N SER A 109 14.05 -9.29 23.28
CA SER A 109 15.48 -9.08 23.03
C SER A 109 16.09 -7.93 23.84
N VAL A 110 15.27 -6.94 24.23
CA VAL A 110 15.69 -5.77 25.00
C VAL A 110 15.67 -6.02 26.51
N GLY A 111 15.12 -7.16 26.98
CA GLY A 111 15.05 -7.50 28.42
C GLY A 111 13.62 -7.55 28.98
N GLY A 112 12.60 -7.31 28.16
CA GLY A 112 11.19 -7.30 28.54
C GLY A 112 10.55 -5.93 28.43
N PHE A 113 9.30 -5.82 28.87
CA PHE A 113 8.48 -4.62 28.66
C PHE A 113 9.00 -3.40 29.45
N GLY A 114 9.53 -3.63 30.67
CA GLY A 114 10.10 -2.57 31.51
C GLY A 114 11.32 -1.92 30.85
N ASP A 115 12.30 -2.74 30.48
CA ASP A 115 13.54 -2.30 29.85
C ASP A 115 13.29 -1.67 28.48
N SER A 116 12.32 -2.20 27.73
CA SER A 116 11.89 -1.61 26.44
C SER A 116 11.37 -0.18 26.62
N LEU A 117 10.55 0.07 27.64
CA LEU A 117 10.06 1.42 27.93
C LEU A 117 11.18 2.34 28.40
N GLU A 118 12.17 1.82 29.12
CA GLU A 118 13.33 2.61 29.53
C GLU A 118 14.21 3.00 28.34
N VAL A 119 14.48 2.08 27.41
CA VAL A 119 15.20 2.35 26.16
C VAL A 119 14.47 3.41 25.33
N ILE A 120 13.13 3.36 25.26
CA ILE A 120 12.33 4.36 24.56
C ILE A 120 12.45 5.73 25.24
N LYS A 121 12.34 5.78 26.58
CA LYS A 121 12.46 7.01 27.37
C LYS A 121 13.86 7.64 27.27
N GLN A 122 14.91 6.83 27.21
CA GLN A 122 16.29 7.29 27.04
C GLN A 122 16.49 8.00 25.70
N LYS A 123 15.82 7.55 24.63
CA LYS A 123 15.89 8.19 23.32
C LYS A 123 15.04 9.45 23.25
N SER A 124 13.82 9.40 23.79
CA SER A 124 13.00 10.56 24.12
C SER A 124 11.80 10.14 24.96
N ILE A 125 11.60 10.78 26.12
CA ILE A 125 10.42 10.58 27.00
C ILE A 125 9.11 10.80 26.21
N GLU A 126 9.19 11.62 25.17
CA GLU A 126 8.11 12.00 24.28
C GLU A 126 7.58 10.84 23.41
N ASN A 127 8.39 9.81 23.14
CA ASN A 127 8.01 8.67 22.29
C ASN A 127 7.08 7.66 23.01
N VAL A 128 6.87 7.84 24.31
CA VAL A 128 5.96 7.00 25.12
C VAL A 128 4.53 7.54 25.08
N ASP A 129 4.35 8.82 24.80
CA ASP A 129 3.03 9.44 24.69
C ASP A 129 2.45 9.19 23.29
N MET A 130 1.47 8.29 23.23
CA MET A 130 0.79 7.90 21.99
C MET A 130 0.02 9.04 21.31
N LEU A 131 -0.28 10.12 22.05
CA LEU A 131 -1.05 11.26 21.55
C LEU A 131 -0.15 12.47 21.21
N LYS A 132 1.16 12.33 21.43
CA LYS A 132 2.08 13.43 21.23
C LYS A 132 2.29 13.72 19.75
N GLY A 133 2.22 15.01 19.40
CA GLY A 133 2.33 15.46 18.01
C GLY A 133 1.02 15.41 17.23
N LEU A 134 -0.12 15.04 17.86
CA LEU A 134 -1.46 15.22 17.30
C LEU A 134 -1.85 16.71 17.29
N ASN A 135 -1.32 17.45 16.32
CA ASN A 135 -1.84 18.76 15.96
C ASN A 135 -2.94 18.63 14.90
N PHE A 136 -3.63 19.72 14.60
CA PHE A 136 -4.69 19.74 13.58
C PHE A 136 -4.22 19.19 12.23
N VAL A 137 -2.96 19.48 11.84
CA VAL A 137 -2.36 18.99 10.59
C VAL A 137 -2.15 17.46 10.62
N ALA A 138 -1.70 16.91 11.75
CA ALA A 138 -1.51 15.47 11.93
C ALA A 138 -2.86 14.74 11.86
N ILE A 139 -3.91 15.28 12.46
CA ILE A 139 -5.27 14.71 12.40
C ILE A 139 -5.76 14.69 10.95
N ILE A 140 -5.66 15.81 10.22
CA ILE A 140 -6.06 15.88 8.81
C ILE A 140 -5.22 14.92 7.95
N SER A 141 -3.93 14.77 8.26
CA SER A 141 -3.04 13.85 7.54
C SER A 141 -3.41 12.37 7.78
N LEU A 142 -3.74 12.00 9.02
CA LEU A 142 -4.25 10.67 9.37
C LEU A 142 -5.58 10.37 8.69
N MET A 143 -6.49 11.37 8.63
CA MET A 143 -7.73 11.27 7.88
C MET A 143 -7.47 11.11 6.38
N GLY A 144 -6.48 11.80 5.82
CA GLY A 144 -6.08 11.66 4.42
C GLY A 144 -5.62 10.24 4.07
N TRP A 145 -4.90 9.59 4.98
CA TRP A 145 -4.54 8.17 4.85
C TRP A 145 -5.77 7.24 4.90
N GLY A 146 -6.64 7.42 5.90
CA GLY A 146 -7.83 6.59 6.07
C GLY A 146 -8.86 6.76 4.95
N LEU A 147 -9.15 8.00 4.55
CA LEU A 147 -10.07 8.31 3.46
C LEU A 147 -9.47 7.97 2.09
N GLY A 148 -8.14 8.10 1.94
CA GLY A 148 -7.42 7.77 0.72
C GLY A 148 -7.57 6.30 0.32
N TYR A 149 -7.68 5.39 1.28
CA TYR A 149 -7.91 3.95 1.03
C TYR A 149 -9.19 3.71 0.21
N PHE A 150 -10.26 4.46 0.48
CA PHE A 150 -11.51 4.37 -0.30
C PHE A 150 -11.38 4.90 -1.72
N GLY A 151 -10.37 5.71 -2.03
CA GLY A 151 -10.13 6.25 -3.37
C GLY A 151 -9.21 5.40 -4.25
N GLN A 152 -8.61 4.34 -3.70
CA GLN A 152 -7.63 3.55 -4.43
C GLN A 152 -8.30 2.68 -5.51
N PRO A 153 -7.92 2.82 -6.80
CA PRO A 153 -8.58 2.14 -7.90
C PRO A 153 -8.60 0.61 -7.78
N HIS A 154 -7.55 0.02 -7.22
CA HIS A 154 -7.44 -1.43 -7.06
C HIS A 154 -8.39 -2.00 -5.99
N ILE A 155 -8.73 -1.22 -4.97
CA ILE A 155 -9.69 -1.60 -3.93
C ILE A 155 -11.11 -1.44 -4.45
N LEU A 156 -11.38 -0.30 -5.07
CA LEU A 156 -12.68 -0.02 -5.68
C LEU A 156 -13.03 -1.05 -6.76
N ALA A 157 -12.07 -1.47 -7.57
CA ALA A 157 -12.28 -2.54 -8.55
C ALA A 157 -12.68 -3.89 -7.92
N ARG A 158 -12.21 -4.22 -6.70
CA ARG A 158 -12.60 -5.45 -5.99
C ARG A 158 -14.04 -5.41 -5.43
N PHE A 159 -14.61 -4.23 -5.22
CA PHE A 159 -16.02 -4.07 -4.82
C PHE A 159 -16.97 -3.98 -6.02
N MET A 160 -16.44 -3.74 -7.22
CA MET A 160 -17.21 -3.65 -8.46
C MET A 160 -17.29 -4.99 -9.23
N ALA A 161 -16.48 -5.98 -8.85
CA ALA A 161 -16.53 -7.37 -9.33
C ALA A 161 -17.42 -8.23 -8.43
#